data_AF-A0A6J5XEX5-F1
#
_entry.id   AF-A0A6J5XEX5-F1
#
_cell.length_a   1.000
_cell.length_b   1.000
_cell.length_c   1.000
_cell.angle_alpha   90.00
_cell.angle_beta   90.00
_cell.angle_gamma   90.00
#
_symmetry.space_group_name_H-M   'P 1'
#
loop_
_entity.id
_entity.type
_entity.pdbx_description
1 polymer ?
#
loop_
_entity_poly.entity_id
_entity_poly.type
_entity_poly.pdbx_seq_one_letter_code
_entity_poly.pdbx_strand_id
1 'polypeptide(L)' 'MPEVIIVDEIGTAAEALACRSIAQRGVMLIATAHGQQLENILKNPTLSDLAIVPSKGLELKL' A
#
# COMPACT_ATOMS: atom_id res chain seq x y z
N MET A 1 14.82 -11.59 6.89
CA MET A 1 13.51 -10.93 6.71
C MET A 1 13.56 -10.22 5.35
N PRO A 2 12.53 -10.28 4.50
CA PRO A 2 12.57 -9.60 3.21
C PRO A 2 12.70 -8.09 3.39
N GLU A 3 13.45 -7.44 2.51
CA GLU A 3 13.60 -5.98 2.47
C GLU A 3 12.47 -5.33 1.66
N VAL A 4 11.98 -6.05 0.65
CA VAL A 4 10.94 -5.59 -0.28
C VAL A 4 9.91 -6.69 -0.48
N ILE A 5 8.63 -6.32 -0.52
CA ILE A 5 7.51 -7.18 -0.93
C ILE A 5 6.75 -6.47 -2.04
N ILE A 6 6.45 -7.22 -3.10
CA ILE A 6 5.65 -6.75 -4.25
C ILE A 6 4.31 -7.49 -4.21
N VAL A 7 3.22 -6.72 -4.25
CA VAL A 7 1.85 -7.21 -4.37
C VAL A 7 1.34 -6.78 -5.73
N ASP A 8 0.73 -7.69 -6.48
CA ASP A 8 0.20 -7.34 -7.80
C ASP A 8 -0.90 -6.28 -7.67
N GLU A 9 -1.96 -6.56 -6.92
CA GLU A 9 -3.06 -5.61 -6.64
C GLU A 9 -3.59 -5.76 -5.21
N ILE A 10 -3.98 -4.64 -4.58
CA ILE A 10 -4.77 -4.62 -3.35
C ILE A 10 -6.24 -4.34 -3.70
N GLY A 11 -7.07 -5.38 -3.71
CA GLY A 11 -8.49 -5.29 -4.07
C GLY A 11 -9.45 -5.38 -2.88
N THR A 12 -8.98 -5.84 -1.72
CA THR A 12 -9.81 -6.13 -0.55
C THR A 12 -9.28 -5.51 0.75
N ALA A 13 -10.17 -5.35 1.73
CA ALA A 13 -9.78 -4.86 3.06
C ALA A 13 -8.82 -5.81 3.80
N ALA A 14 -8.93 -7.12 3.57
CA ALA A 14 -8.05 -8.11 4.17
C ALA A 14 -6.61 -8.00 3.62
N GLU A 15 -6.46 -7.82 2.31
CA GLU A 15 -5.15 -7.57 1.68
C GLU A 15 -4.52 -6.28 2.18
N ALA A 16 -5.31 -5.21 2.29
CA ALA A 16 -4.84 -3.93 2.82
C ALA A 16 -4.39 -4.04 4.30
N LEU A 17 -5.06 -4.87 5.11
CA LEU A 17 -4.66 -5.14 6.49
C LEU A 17 -3.34 -5.92 6.56
N ALA A 18 -3.16 -6.91 5.69
CA ALA A 18 -1.91 -7.66 5.58
C ALA A 18 -0.75 -6.74 5.14
N CYS A 19 -0.98 -5.90 4.14
CA CYS A 19 -0.04 -4.90 3.64
C CYS A 19 0.38 -3.90 4.73
N ARG A 20 -0.57 -3.38 5.51
CA ARG A 20 -0.29 -2.54 6.69
C ARG A 20 0.64 -3.24 7.67
N SER A 21 0.34 -4.49 7.99
CA SER A 21 1.13 -5.29 8.92
C SER A 21 2.56 -5.49 8.43
N ILE A 22 2.78 -5.60 7.12
CA ILE A 22 4.11 -5.70 6.50
C ILE A 22 4.84 -4.36 6.60
N ALA A 23 4.20 -3.27 6.17
CA ALA A 23 4.79 -1.92 6.19
C ALA A 23 5.19 -1.49 7.61
N GLN A 24 4.39 -1.82 8.63
CA GLN A 24 4.67 -1.54 10.03
C GLN A 24 5.94 -2.25 10.56
N ARG A 25 6.40 -3.31 9.90
CA ARG A 25 7.64 -4.02 10.24
C ARG A 25 8.88 -3.43 9.55
N GLY A 26 8.71 -2.32 8.83
CA GLY A 26 9.80 -1.63 8.11
C GLY A 26 10.19 -2.30 6.79
N VAL A 27 9.33 -3.17 6.26
CA VAL A 27 9.52 -3.78 4.94
C VAL A 27 8.96 -2.84 3.88
N MET A 28 9.71 -2.61 2.81
CA MET A 28 9.23 -1.83 1.67
C MET A 28 8.12 -2.59 0.96
N LEU A 29 6.98 -1.95 0.76
CA LEU A 29 5.85 -2.51 0.02
C LEU A 29 5.68 -1.76 -1.31
N ILE A 30 5.53 -2.51 -2.39
CA ILE A 30 5.14 -1.96 -3.70
C ILE A 30 3.88 -2.71 -4.12
N ALA A 31 2.84 -1.98 -4.48
CA ALA A 31 1.56 -2.58 -4.89
C ALA A 31 0.87 -1.76 -5.97
N THR A 32 -0.03 -2.37 -6.74
CA THR A 32 -1.02 -1.62 -7.52
C THR A 32 -2.36 -1.58 -6.78
N ALA A 33 -3.21 -0.62 -7.16
CA ALA A 33 -4.58 -0.56 -6.71
C ALA A 33 -5.46 0.01 -7.82
N HIS A 34 -6.67 -0.52 -7.95
CA HIS A 34 -7.60 -0.04 -8.95
C HIS A 34 -8.22 1.31 -8.55
N GLY A 35 -8.12 2.29 -9.44
CA GLY A 35 -8.75 3.60 -9.28
C GLY A 35 -8.82 4.34 -10.62
N GLN A 36 -9.81 5.23 -10.77
CA GLN A 36 -9.93 6.04 -11.99
C GLN A 36 -8.98 7.24 -11.95
N GLN A 37 -8.73 7.78 -10.75
CA GLN A 37 -7.85 8.90 -10.49
C GLN A 37 -7.14 8.67 -9.15
N LEU A 38 -5.95 9.27 -8.96
CA LEU A 38 -5.20 9.23 -7.70
C LEU A 38 -6.06 9.64 -6.49
N GLU A 39 -6.90 10.65 -6.65
CA GLU A 39 -7.78 11.13 -5.58
C GLU A 39 -8.78 10.06 -5.10
N ASN A 40 -9.18 9.11 -5.96
CA ASN A 40 -10.02 7.98 -5.53
C ASN A 40 -9.26 7.07 -4.56
N ILE A 41 -7.97 6.83 -4.81
CA ILE A 41 -7.12 6.02 -3.94
C ILE A 41 -6.88 6.74 -2.61
N LEU A 42 -6.54 8.04 -2.65
CA LEU A 42 -6.27 8.83 -1.44
C LEU A 42 -7.51 9.04 -0.55
N LYS A 43 -8.71 9.07 -1.14
CA LYS A 43 -9.98 9.15 -0.38
C LYS A 43 -10.50 7.78 0.07
N ASN A 44 -9.96 6.67 -0.44
CA ASN A 44 -10.40 5.34 -0.05
C ASN A 44 -9.88 5.02 1.36
N PRO A 45 -10.74 4.87 2.38
CA PRO A 45 -10.30 4.63 3.76
C PRO A 45 -9.55 3.29 3.93
N THR A 46 -9.68 2.37 2.98
CA THR A 46 -8.96 1.11 2.97
C THR A 46 -7.50 1.29 2.53
N LEU A 47 -7.23 2.27 1.66
CA LEU A 47 -5.94 2.42 0.95
C LEU A 47 -5.19 3.73 1.29
N SER A 48 -5.88 4.73 1.86
CA SER A 48 -5.38 6.10 1.99
C SER A 48 -4.11 6.22 2.84
N ASP A 49 -3.98 5.38 3.87
CA ASP A 49 -2.81 5.32 4.75
C ASP A 49 -1.66 4.48 4.15
N LEU A 50 -1.95 3.54 3.26
CA LEU A 50 -0.93 2.83 2.48
C LEU A 50 -0.37 3.74 1.37
N ALA A 51 -1.23 4.60 0.79
CA ALA A 51 -0.87 5.56 -0.26
C ALA A 51 0.03 6.71 0.20
N ILE A 52 0.00 7.04 1.50
CA ILE A 52 0.71 8.18 2.07
C ILE A 52 1.49 7.70 3.30
N VAL A 53 2.64 7.05 3.11
CA VAL A 53 3.53 6.67 4.22
C VAL A 53 4.80 7.51 4.21
N PRO A 54 4.86 8.62 4.97
CA PRO A 54 6.08 9.42 5.13
C PRO A 54 6.91 8.84 6.27
N SER A 55 7.56 7.69 6.06
CA SER A 55 8.70 7.25 6.90
C SER A 55 9.36 6.01 6.29
N LYS A 56 10.52 6.22 5.65
CA LYS A 56 11.46 5.19 5.18
C LYS A 56 10.83 4.00 4.43
N GLY A 57 10.56 4.21 3.14
CA GLY A 57 10.65 3.12 2.16
C GLY A 57 9.34 2.52 1.68
N LEU A 58 8.31 3.31 1.37
CA LEU A 58 7.22 2.86 0.50
C LEU A 58 7.15 3.76 -0.73
N GLU A 59 7.25 3.19 -1.94
CA GLU A 59 6.99 3.90 -3.20
C GLU A 59 5.85 3.16 -3.89
N LEU A 60 4.64 3.69 -3.76
CA LEU A 60 3.50 3.26 -4.58
C LEU A 60 3.63 3.94 -5.94
N LYS A 61 4.07 3.17 -6.95
CA LYS A 61 3.98 3.59 -8.34
C LYS A 61 2.57 3.28 -8.83
N LEU A 62 1.72 4.31 -8.81
CA LEU A 62 0.41 4.32 -9.44
C LEU A 62 0.55 4.45 -10.97
#